data_AF-A0A4P6HJA0-F1
#
_entry.id   AF-A0A4P6HJA0-F1
#
_cell.length_a   1.000
_cell.length_b   1.000
_cell.length_c   1.000
_cell.angle_alpha   90.00
_cell.angle_beta   90.00
_cell.angle_gamma   90.00
#
_symmetry.space_group_name_H-M   'P 1'
#
loop_
_entity.id
_entity.type
_entity.pdbx_description
1 polymer ?
#
loop_
_entity_poly.entity_id
_entity_poly.type
_entity_poly.pdbx_seq_one_letter_code
_entity_poly.pdbx_strand_id
1 'polypeptide(L)'
;MASFEQHCQETQNILGKRYEAVHKWLDEFFLVPPYGTRHRRLRHHEAGIREVERLFGLEAAKAARIHILMDLRMEGWRDGDPFPCDEAHFVDLGLW
;
A
#
# COMPACT_ATOMS: atom_id res chain seq x y z
N MET A 1 0.93 6.27 9.91
CA MET A 1 -0.07 5.64 9.02
C MET A 1 -1.02 6.73 8.56
N ALA A 2 -1.18 6.88 7.25
CA ALA A 2 -2.10 7.84 6.70
C ALA A 2 -3.50 7.28 6.86
N SER A 3 -4.48 8.16 7.05
CA SER A 3 -5.87 7.72 7.11
C SER A 3 -6.37 7.35 5.73
N PHE A 4 -7.42 6.52 5.69
CA PHE A 4 -8.16 6.21 4.45
C PHE A 4 -8.49 7.49 3.65
N GLU A 5 -8.93 8.56 4.31
CA GLU A 5 -9.24 9.83 3.65
C GLU A 5 -8.00 10.53 3.08
N GLN A 6 -6.85 10.45 3.75
CA GLN A 6 -5.59 10.99 3.22
C GLN A 6 -5.16 10.26 1.95
N HIS A 7 -5.27 8.92 1.91
CA HIS A 7 -4.98 8.15 0.70
C HIS A 7 -5.95 8.46 -0.44
N CYS A 8 -7.25 8.59 -0.13
CA CYS A 8 -8.26 8.97 -1.11
C CYS A 8 -7.99 10.35 -1.69
N GLN A 9 -7.64 11.33 -0.83
CA GLN A 9 -7.36 12.69 -1.27
C GLN A 9 -6.11 12.74 -2.13
N GLU A 10 -5.04 12.04 -1.75
CA GLU A 10 -3.79 12.05 -2.52
C GLU A 10 -3.97 11.43 -3.91
N THR A 11 -4.64 10.28 -3.98
CA THR A 11 -4.94 9.66 -5.28
C THR A 11 -5.91 10.52 -6.10
N GLN A 12 -6.85 11.22 -5.48
CA GLN A 12 -7.70 12.19 -6.18
C GLN A 12 -6.90 13.37 -6.75
N ASN A 13 -5.91 13.87 -6.01
CA ASN A 13 -5.05 14.97 -6.45
C ASN A 13 -4.14 14.56 -7.61
N ILE A 14 -3.55 13.35 -7.55
CA ILE A 14 -2.56 12.89 -8.54
C ILE A 14 -3.22 12.26 -9.77
N LEU A 15 -4.25 11.43 -9.56
CA LEU A 15 -4.86 10.58 -10.60
C LEU A 15 -6.30 11.00 -10.94
N GLY A 16 -6.85 12.02 -10.29
CA GLY A 16 -8.21 12.52 -10.53
C GLY A 16 -9.33 11.64 -9.98
N LYS A 17 -9.02 10.58 -9.22
CA LYS A 17 -10.01 9.64 -8.64
C LYS A 17 -9.55 9.14 -7.28
N ARG A 18 -10.50 8.79 -6.41
CA ARG A 18 -10.23 8.39 -5.01
C ARG A 18 -9.74 6.95 -4.81
N TYR A 19 -10.04 6.04 -5.76
CA TYR A 19 -9.68 4.61 -5.70
C TYR A 19 -10.02 3.91 -4.37
N GLU A 20 -11.17 4.22 -3.77
CA GLU A 20 -11.57 3.71 -2.45
C GLU A 20 -11.52 2.18 -2.30
N ALA A 21 -11.93 1.45 -3.34
CA ALA A 21 -11.88 -0.01 -3.34
C ALA A 21 -10.44 -0.55 -3.24
N VAL A 22 -9.47 0.15 -3.82
CA VAL A 22 -8.05 -0.22 -3.75
C VAL A 22 -7.53 -0.02 -2.32
N HIS A 23 -7.78 1.15 -1.73
CA HIS A 23 -7.34 1.46 -0.36
C HIS A 23 -7.95 0.50 0.65
N LYS A 24 -9.26 0.22 0.54
CA LYS A 24 -9.94 -0.77 1.40
C LYS A 24 -9.39 -2.18 1.22
N TRP A 25 -8.99 -2.55 0.00
CA TRP A 25 -8.40 -3.86 -0.25
C TRP A 25 -6.98 -3.97 0.30
N LEU A 26 -6.15 -2.93 0.18
CA LEU A 26 -4.80 -2.93 0.75
C LEU A 26 -4.83 -3.03 2.29
N ASP A 27 -5.76 -2.31 2.92
CA ASP A 27 -5.90 -2.22 4.38
C ASP A 27 -6.93 -3.19 4.97
N GLU A 28 -7.44 -4.15 4.20
CA GLU A 28 -8.50 -5.09 4.63
C GLU A 28 -8.18 -5.77 5.97
N PHE A 29 -6.89 -6.02 6.22
CA PHE A 29 -6.41 -6.72 7.41
C PHE A 29 -5.99 -5.78 8.56
N PHE A 30 -6.14 -4.47 8.40
CA PHE A 30 -5.86 -3.51 9.47
C PHE A 30 -6.78 -3.80 10.67
N LEU A 31 -6.19 -3.96 11.85
CA LEU A 31 -6.89 -4.34 13.10
C LEU A 31 -7.56 -5.72 13.09
N VAL A 32 -7.29 -6.56 12.08
CA VAL A 32 -7.78 -7.95 12.02
C VAL A 32 -6.75 -8.88 12.65
N PRO A 33 -7.10 -9.69 13.68
CA PRO A 33 -6.20 -10.71 14.22
C PRO A 33 -5.83 -11.79 13.17
N PRO A 34 -4.59 -12.29 13.13
CA PRO A 34 -3.45 -11.99 14.01
C PRO A 34 -2.60 -10.79 13.58
N TYR A 35 -2.98 -10.07 12.53
CA TYR A 35 -2.15 -9.08 11.86
C TYR A 35 -2.13 -7.72 12.56
N GLY A 36 -3.29 -7.18 12.90
CA GLY A 36 -3.42 -5.89 13.58
C GLY A 36 -2.76 -4.76 12.78
N THR A 37 -1.85 -4.02 13.41
CA THR A 37 -1.09 -2.93 12.76
C THR A 37 -0.01 -3.45 11.81
N ARG A 38 0.41 -4.71 11.91
CA ARG A 38 1.48 -5.34 11.13
C ARG A 38 0.99 -5.94 9.80
N HIS A 39 -0.21 -5.54 9.37
CA HIS A 39 -0.88 -6.08 8.19
C HIS A 39 -0.19 -5.71 6.86
N ARG A 40 0.60 -4.64 6.84
CA ARG A 40 1.17 -4.07 5.61
C ARG A 40 2.01 -5.08 4.83
N ARG A 41 2.77 -5.92 5.53
CA ARG A 41 3.57 -6.99 4.91
C ARG A 41 2.79 -7.92 3.97
N LEU A 42 1.45 -8.01 4.12
CA LEU A 42 0.61 -8.90 3.32
C LEU A 42 0.34 -8.39 1.90
N ARG A 43 0.26 -7.07 1.71
CA ARG A 43 -0.15 -6.46 0.42
C ARG A 43 0.57 -5.17 0.06
N HIS A 44 1.38 -4.59 0.94
CA HIS A 44 2.07 -3.32 0.72
C HIS A 44 3.45 -3.52 0.06
N HIS A 45 3.48 -4.27 -1.03
CA HIS A 45 4.68 -4.62 -1.78
C HIS A 45 4.35 -4.81 -3.26
N GLU A 46 5.38 -5.01 -4.09
CA GLU A 46 5.24 -5.09 -5.55
C GLU A 46 4.25 -6.19 -5.99
N ALA A 47 4.30 -7.38 -5.36
CA ALA A 47 3.35 -8.44 -5.65
C ALA A 47 1.88 -8.07 -5.31
N GLY A 48 1.66 -7.25 -4.28
CA GLY A 48 0.33 -6.72 -3.95
C GLY A 48 -0.16 -5.71 -4.99
N ILE A 49 0.72 -4.86 -5.52
CA ILE A 49 0.41 -3.95 -6.63
C ILE A 49 -0.02 -4.72 -7.88
N ARG A 50 0.70 -5.79 -8.23
CA ARG A 50 0.35 -6.66 -9.37
C ARG A 50 -1.02 -7.32 -9.18
N GLU A 51 -1.37 -7.68 -7.95
CA GLU A 51 -2.68 -8.24 -7.65
C GLU A 51 -3.79 -7.17 -7.75
N VAL A 52 -3.52 -5.92 -7.33
CA VAL A 52 -4.43 -4.79 -7.59
C VAL A 52 -4.62 -4.58 -9.09
N GLU A 53 -3.56 -4.65 -9.88
CA GLU A 53 -3.65 -4.55 -11.35
C GLU A 53 -4.60 -5.62 -11.92
N ARG A 54 -4.44 -6.87 -11.47
CA ARG A 54 -5.26 -8.00 -11.90
C ARG A 54 -6.74 -7.83 -11.53
N LEU A 55 -7.02 -7.29 -10.34
CA LEU A 55 -8.38 -7.15 -9.80
C LEU A 55 -9.11 -5.89 -10.28
N PHE A 56 -8.39 -4.77 -10.41
CA PHE A 56 -8.97 -3.44 -10.57
C PHE A 56 -8.42 -2.67 -11.78
N GLY A 57 -7.44 -3.23 -12.49
CA GLY A 57 -6.84 -2.66 -13.70
C GLY A 57 -5.59 -1.81 -13.46
N LEU A 58 -4.93 -1.44 -14.55
CA LEU A 58 -3.63 -0.76 -14.55
C LEU A 58 -3.63 0.59 -13.80
N GLU A 59 -4.67 1.39 -13.94
CA GLU A 59 -4.76 2.68 -13.23
C GLU A 59 -4.91 2.50 -11.71
N ALA A 60 -5.57 1.43 -11.28
CA ALA A 60 -5.69 1.09 -9.86
C ALA A 60 -4.34 0.65 -9.26
N ALA A 61 -3.49 -0.02 -10.05
CA ALA A 61 -2.14 -0.38 -9.62
C ALA A 61 -1.29 0.87 -9.31
N LYS A 62 -1.45 1.95 -10.10
CA LYS A 62 -0.80 3.25 -9.80
C LYS A 62 -1.29 3.82 -8.47
N ALA A 63 -2.59 3.75 -8.20
CA ALA A 63 -3.17 4.20 -6.93
C ALA A 63 -2.63 3.38 -5.74
N ALA A 64 -2.51 2.06 -5.89
CA ALA A 64 -1.90 1.20 -4.88
C ALA A 64 -0.44 1.56 -4.61
N ARG A 65 0.33 1.86 -5.66
CA ARG A 65 1.73 2.29 -5.50
C ARG A 65 1.84 3.61 -4.72
N ILE A 66 0.97 4.58 -5.00
CA ILE A 66 0.91 5.85 -4.25
C ILE A 66 0.59 5.58 -2.77
N HIS A 67 -0.43 4.78 -2.50
CA HIS A 67 -0.83 4.40 -1.14
C HIS A 67 0.36 3.80 -0.37
N ILE A 68 1.00 2.77 -0.93
CA ILE A 68 2.09 2.04 -0.28
C ILE A 68 3.29 2.97 -0.03
N LEU A 69 3.66 3.80 -1.01
CA LEU A 69 4.77 4.74 -0.85
C LEU A 69 4.50 5.78 0.24
N MET A 70 3.26 6.28 0.36
CA MET A 70 2.90 7.19 1.46
C MET A 70 3.14 6.52 2.81
N ASP A 71 2.71 5.28 2.97
CA ASP A 71 2.86 4.53 4.22
C ASP A 71 4.31 4.21 4.56
N LEU A 72 5.06 3.70 3.58
CA LEU A 72 6.49 3.43 3.75
C LEU A 72 7.25 4.69 4.17
N ARG A 73 6.95 5.85 3.56
CA ARG A 73 7.61 7.13 3.91
C ARG A 73 7.35 7.56 5.35
N MET A 74 6.16 7.29 5.90
CA MET A 74 5.89 7.55 7.32
C MET A 74 6.62 6.57 8.24
N GLU A 75 7.01 5.40 7.74
CA GLU A 75 7.79 4.39 8.46
C GLU A 75 9.31 4.57 8.27
N GLY A 76 9.71 5.67 7.64
CA GLY A 76 11.11 6.08 7.50
C GLY A 76 11.77 5.68 6.18
N TRP A 77 11.04 5.06 5.26
CA TRP A 77 11.50 4.77 3.90
C TRP A 77 11.82 6.06 3.15
N ARG A 78 12.93 6.09 2.43
CA ARG A 78 13.47 7.25 1.70
C ARG A 78 13.63 6.93 0.22
N ASP A 79 13.66 7.98 -0.59
CA ASP A 79 13.95 7.84 -2.02
C ASP A 79 15.36 7.21 -2.19
N GLY A 80 15.41 6.02 -2.78
CA GLY A 80 16.63 5.21 -2.93
C GLY A 80 16.61 3.90 -2.13
N ASP A 81 15.74 3.79 -1.12
CA ASP A 81 15.52 2.54 -0.41
C ASP A 81 14.84 1.50 -1.34
N PRO A 82 15.15 0.21 -1.18
CA PRO A 82 14.50 -0.83 -1.97
C PRO A 82 13.00 -0.83 -1.70
N PHE A 83 12.22 -0.96 -2.77
CA PHE A 83 10.79 -1.22 -2.64
C PHE A 83 10.58 -2.72 -2.38
N PRO A 84 9.79 -3.10 -1.37
CA PRO A 84 9.58 -4.51 -1.04
C PRO A 84 8.90 -5.24 -2.21
N CYS A 85 9.44 -6.41 -2.56
CA CYS A 85 8.96 -7.18 -3.71
C CYS A 85 7.75 -8.04 -3.35
N ASP A 86 7.78 -8.64 -2.16
CA ASP A 86 6.79 -9.54 -1.60
C ASP A 86 6.84 -9.47 -0.06
N GLU A 87 6.03 -10.28 0.62
CA GLU A 87 5.96 -10.34 2.09
C GLU A 87 7.30 -10.71 2.73
N ALA A 88 8.05 -11.65 2.14
CA ALA A 88 9.34 -12.07 2.69
C ALA A 88 10.36 -10.93 2.61
N HIS A 89 10.47 -10.28 1.45
CA HIS A 89 11.34 -9.12 1.27
C HIS A 89 10.91 -7.94 2.18
N PHE A 90 9.61 -7.74 2.39
CA PHE A 90 9.09 -6.71 3.31
C PHE A 90 9.63 -6.92 4.74
N VAL A 91 9.62 -8.16 5.22
CA VAL A 91 10.15 -8.54 6.54
C VAL A 91 11.68 -8.42 6.59
N ASP A 92 12.39 -8.85 5.54
CA ASP A 92 13.86 -8.77 5.46
C ASP A 92 14.37 -7.31 5.50
N LEU A 93 13.58 -6.37 5.00
CA LEU A 93 13.87 -4.92 5.08
C LEU A 93 13.61 -4.32 6.47
N GLY A 94 13.08 -5.09 7.43
CA GLY A 94 12.78 -4.62 8.77
C GLY A 94 11.59 -3.64 8.84
N LEU A 95 10.76 -3.60 7.79
CA LEU A 95 9.51 -2.87 7.77
C LEU A 95 8.48 -3.71 8.54
N TRP A 96 8.31 -3.48 9.84
CA TRP A 96 7.43 -4.27 10.70
C TRP A 96 6.74 -3.43 11.78
#